data_AF-A0A259GWG9-F1
#
_entry.id   AF-A0A259GWG9-F1
#
_cell.length_a   1.000
_cell.length_b   1.000
_cell.length_c   1.000
_cell.angle_alpha   90.00
_cell.angle_beta   90.00
_cell.angle_gamma   90.00
#
_symmetry.space_group_name_H-M   'P 1'
#
loop_
_entity.id
_entity.type
_entity.pdbx_description
1 polymer ?
#
loop_
_entity_poly.entity_id
_entity_poly.type
_entity_poly.pdbx_seq_one_letter_code
_entity_poly.pdbx_strand_id
1 'polypeptide(L)'
;LTVTAWSFNDYAEDYKKQLSALTHVEPGSRVLAFVEHSCLDESWRNTRRDHLASLASLYRQAWVNDNWAVPGLHMIVPRFRPGRNFTADPSEFVWSQRCAGGWRRTVDTALKAAPIERVDYVWLIDTGMPRRADPRLQLVWQEGRSRLFKVRRLGIPTWKVTDL
;
A
#
# COMPACT_ATOMS: atom_id res chain seq x y z
N LEU A 1 26.34 -22.20 6.63
CA LEU A 1 26.06 -21.05 7.52
C LEU A 1 26.23 -19.71 6.80
N THR A 2 27.30 -19.52 6.01
CA THR A 2 27.56 -18.27 5.26
C THR A 2 26.43 -17.91 4.27
N VAL A 3 25.97 -18.84 3.42
CA VAL A 3 24.90 -18.55 2.43
C VAL A 3 23.62 -18.02 3.08
N THR A 4 23.22 -18.61 4.21
CA THR A 4 22.07 -18.15 4.99
C THR A 4 22.29 -16.74 5.54
N ALA A 5 23.46 -16.46 6.13
CA ALA A 5 23.78 -15.13 6.66
C ALA A 5 23.78 -14.05 5.57
N TRP A 6 24.36 -14.34 4.40
CA TRP A 6 24.32 -13.44 3.24
C TRP A 6 22.89 -13.18 2.78
N SER A 7 22.07 -14.21 2.65
CA SER A 7 20.65 -14.04 2.25
C SER A 7 19.87 -13.18 3.25
N PHE A 8 20.08 -13.36 4.56
CA PHE A 8 19.42 -12.51 5.57
C PHE A 8 19.92 -11.07 5.55
N ASN A 9 21.21 -10.86 5.27
CA ASN A 9 21.75 -9.51 5.08
C ASN A 9 21.10 -8.82 3.88
N ASP A 10 20.94 -9.52 2.76
CA ASP A 10 20.28 -8.97 1.57
C ASP A 10 18.81 -8.62 1.84
N TYR A 11 18.08 -9.47 2.56
CA TYR A 11 16.72 -9.15 3.00
C TYR A 11 16.67 -7.93 3.92
N ALA A 12 17.61 -7.79 4.85
CA ALA A 12 17.67 -6.65 5.76
C ALA A 12 17.97 -5.34 5.03
N GLU A 13 18.91 -5.36 4.07
CA GLU A 13 19.23 -4.18 3.27
C GLU A 13 18.07 -3.78 2.36
N ASP A 14 17.40 -4.74 1.70
CA ASP A 14 16.21 -4.43 0.91
C ASP A 14 15.07 -3.91 1.81
N TYR A 15 14.85 -4.50 2.99
CA TYR A 15 13.85 -4.01 3.94
C TYR A 15 14.12 -2.55 4.36
N LYS A 16 15.38 -2.17 4.62
CA LYS A 16 15.77 -0.78 4.93
C LYS A 16 15.49 0.15 3.74
N LYS A 17 15.78 -0.29 2.52
CA LYS A 17 15.47 0.50 1.31
C LYS A 17 13.97 0.71 1.18
N GLN A 18 13.16 -0.34 1.35
CA GLN A 18 11.70 -0.22 1.31
C GLN A 18 11.18 0.74 2.40
N LEU A 19 11.75 0.69 3.61
CA LEU A 19 11.40 1.61 4.70
C LEU A 19 11.73 3.08 4.40
N SER A 20 12.70 3.36 3.52
CA SER A 20 13.03 4.74 3.13
C SER A 20 11.85 5.48 2.49
N ALA A 21 10.86 4.77 1.95
CA ALA A 21 9.60 5.34 1.47
C ALA A 21 8.91 6.21 2.53
N LEU A 22 9.03 5.84 3.81
CA LEU A 22 8.45 6.60 4.92
C LEU A 22 9.00 8.02 5.00
N THR A 23 10.18 8.33 4.45
CA THR A 23 10.72 9.71 4.41
C THR A 23 9.86 10.67 3.59
N HIS A 24 9.02 10.14 2.70
CA HIS A 24 8.12 10.90 1.83
C HIS A 24 6.69 10.98 2.36
N VAL A 25 6.36 10.25 3.42
CA VAL A 25 5.03 10.23 4.05
C VAL A 25 4.98 11.32 5.12
N GLU A 26 4.07 12.28 4.96
CA GLU A 26 3.85 13.34 5.94
C GLU A 26 3.23 12.77 7.23
N PRO A 27 3.62 13.26 8.42
CA PRO A 27 3.02 12.82 9.68
C PRO A 27 1.49 13.00 9.71
N GLY A 28 0.76 12.03 10.26
CA GLY A 28 -0.71 12.06 10.37
C GLY A 28 -1.47 11.75 9.08
N SER A 29 -0.76 11.40 8.00
CA SER A 29 -1.38 11.09 6.70
C SER A 29 -2.22 9.82 6.72
N ARG A 30 -3.10 9.68 5.71
CA ARG A 30 -3.84 8.44 5.43
C ARG A 30 -3.17 7.72 4.27
N VAL A 31 -2.68 6.52 4.51
CA VAL A 31 -1.93 5.71 3.54
C VAL A 31 -2.75 4.47 3.19
N LEU A 32 -3.06 4.30 1.92
CA LEU A 32 -3.65 3.06 1.40
C LEU A 32 -2.56 2.19 0.79
N ALA A 33 -2.21 1.11 1.46
CA ALA A 33 -1.20 0.16 1.02
C ALA A 33 -1.83 -1.03 0.28
N PHE A 34 -1.13 -1.50 -0.75
CA PHE A 34 -1.36 -2.78 -1.40
C PHE A 34 -0.04 -3.54 -1.50
N VAL A 35 0.03 -4.72 -0.89
CA VAL A 35 1.20 -5.60 -0.94
C VAL A 35 0.88 -6.87 -1.72
N GLU A 36 1.76 -7.22 -2.65
CA GLU A 36 1.59 -8.43 -3.46
C GLU A 36 1.98 -9.69 -2.66
N HIS A 37 1.00 -10.58 -2.47
CA HIS A 37 1.26 -11.95 -2.07
C HIS A 37 1.54 -12.81 -3.30
N SER A 38 2.68 -13.50 -3.26
CA SER A 38 3.05 -14.52 -4.22
C SER A 38 2.26 -15.81 -4.01
N CYS A 39 2.56 -16.82 -4.84
CA CYS A 39 1.86 -18.09 -4.80
C CYS A 39 2.28 -18.89 -3.55
N LEU A 40 1.41 -19.77 -3.03
CA LEU A 40 1.65 -20.48 -1.76
C LEU A 40 2.92 -21.35 -1.79
N ASP A 41 3.26 -21.89 -2.94
CA ASP A 41 4.51 -22.63 -3.21
C ASP A 41 5.77 -21.76 -3.09
N GLU A 42 5.65 -20.45 -3.23
CA GLU A 42 6.72 -19.47 -3.04
C GLU A 42 6.78 -18.91 -1.60
N SER A 43 5.86 -19.30 -0.71
CA SER A 43 5.72 -18.72 0.65
C SER A 43 6.95 -18.88 1.54
N TRP A 44 7.80 -19.88 1.29
CA TRP A 44 9.07 -20.07 1.99
C TRP A 44 10.07 -18.94 1.73
N ARG A 45 9.91 -18.19 0.63
CA ARG A 45 10.67 -16.98 0.29
C ARG A 45 9.88 -15.73 0.72
N ASN A 46 9.65 -15.56 2.02
CA ASN A 46 8.93 -14.39 2.53
C ASN A 46 9.90 -13.23 2.83
N THR A 47 9.72 -12.10 2.14
CA THR A 47 10.51 -10.86 2.32
C THR A 47 10.18 -10.09 3.61
N ARG A 48 9.21 -10.59 4.39
CA ARG A 48 8.63 -10.04 5.61
C ARG A 48 7.98 -8.66 5.41
N ARG A 49 7.46 -8.39 4.21
CA ARG A 49 6.89 -7.09 3.82
C ARG A 49 5.38 -6.99 3.87
N ASP A 50 4.71 -8.11 4.11
CA ASP A 50 3.25 -8.22 4.18
C ASP A 50 2.62 -7.12 5.05
N HIS A 51 3.28 -6.77 6.16
CA HIS A 51 2.83 -5.69 7.06
C HIS A 51 3.84 -4.54 7.19
N LEU A 52 4.70 -4.32 6.19
CA LEU A 52 5.67 -3.22 6.20
C LEU A 52 4.97 -1.86 6.34
N ALA A 53 3.82 -1.70 5.68
CA ALA A 53 3.07 -0.46 5.68
C ALA A 53 2.62 -0.03 7.08
N SER A 54 2.30 -0.97 7.96
CA SER A 54 1.96 -0.71 9.38
C SER A 54 3.00 0.12 10.14
N LEU A 55 4.27 0.08 9.72
CA LEU A 55 5.31 0.92 10.32
C LEU A 55 5.09 2.42 10.06
N ALA A 56 4.29 2.82 9.07
CA ALA A 56 3.86 4.21 8.89
C ALA A 56 3.03 4.71 10.07
N SER A 57 2.23 3.84 10.72
CA SER A 57 1.52 4.20 11.96
C SER A 57 2.49 4.57 13.07
N LEU A 58 3.60 3.84 13.20
CA LEU A 58 4.60 4.08 14.25
C LEU A 58 5.48 5.30 13.96
N TYR A 59 6.09 5.35 12.76
CA TYR A 59 7.09 6.37 12.44
C TYR A 59 6.50 7.68 11.91
N ARG A 60 5.26 7.64 11.40
CA ARG A 60 4.59 8.80 10.80
C ARG A 60 3.23 9.08 11.40
N GLN A 61 2.81 8.37 12.45
CA GLN A 61 1.48 8.56 13.05
C GLN A 61 0.36 8.46 11.99
N ALA A 62 0.63 7.74 10.90
CA ALA A 62 -0.24 7.65 9.76
C ALA A 62 -1.33 6.62 10.02
N TRP A 63 -2.51 6.82 9.46
CA TRP A 63 -3.46 5.72 9.35
C TRP A 63 -3.08 4.85 8.14
N VAL A 64 -3.11 3.53 8.30
CA VAL A 64 -2.99 2.56 7.21
C VAL A 64 -4.16 1.58 7.20
N ASN A 65 -4.50 1.06 6.03
CA ASN A 65 -5.50 0.00 5.88
C ASN A 65 -4.99 -1.38 6.33
N ASP A 66 -3.69 -1.51 6.58
CA ASP A 66 -2.98 -2.67 7.13
C ASP A 66 -3.06 -2.75 8.68
N ASN A 67 -3.84 -1.86 9.32
CA ASN A 67 -4.01 -1.89 10.76
C ASN A 67 -4.74 -3.17 11.21
N TRP A 68 -4.20 -3.83 12.22
CA TRP A 68 -4.82 -4.98 12.90
C TRP A 68 -5.92 -4.52 13.85
N ALA A 69 -7.00 -3.94 13.31
CA ALA A 69 -8.22 -3.66 14.05
C ALA A 69 -9.34 -4.59 13.59
N VAL A 70 -9.05 -5.89 13.64
CA VAL A 70 -9.97 -6.95 13.23
C VAL A 70 -11.16 -7.00 14.20
N PRO A 71 -12.41 -6.82 13.72
CA PRO A 71 -13.60 -6.90 14.54
C PRO A 71 -13.66 -8.22 15.32
N GLY A 72 -13.88 -8.13 16.64
CA GLY A 72 -13.97 -9.29 17.53
C GLY A 72 -12.64 -9.77 18.12
N LEU A 73 -11.48 -9.37 17.56
CA LEU A 73 -10.17 -9.65 18.17
C LEU A 73 -9.65 -8.46 18.98
N HIS A 74 -9.84 -7.24 18.47
CA HIS A 74 -9.29 -6.03 19.08
C HIS A 74 -10.39 -5.15 19.67
N MET A 75 -10.14 -4.56 20.84
CA MET A 75 -11.06 -3.63 21.51
C MET A 75 -10.96 -2.18 20.97
N ILE A 76 -10.19 -1.97 19.91
CA ILE A 76 -10.03 -0.66 19.25
C ILE A 76 -10.76 -0.65 17.91
N VAL A 77 -11.35 0.50 17.59
CA VAL A 77 -12.04 0.72 16.30
C VAL A 77 -11.41 1.92 15.61
N PRO A 78 -10.91 1.79 14.37
CA PRO A 78 -10.38 2.92 13.61
C PRO A 78 -11.50 3.93 13.35
N ARG A 79 -11.25 5.19 13.70
CA ARG A 79 -12.20 6.29 13.42
C ARG A 79 -12.30 6.57 11.93
N PHE A 80 -11.16 6.57 11.24
CA PHE A 80 -11.11 6.74 9.79
C PHE A 80 -11.38 5.41 9.10
N ARG A 81 -12.39 5.39 8.22
CA ARG A 81 -12.84 4.21 7.48
C ARG A 81 -13.15 4.64 6.04
N PRO A 82 -12.19 4.55 5.12
CA PRO A 82 -12.38 5.13 3.78
C PRO A 82 -13.37 4.31 2.94
N GLY A 83 -13.55 3.02 3.26
CA GLY A 83 -14.54 2.15 2.66
C GLY A 83 -14.57 0.77 3.32
N ARG A 84 -15.67 0.03 3.15
CA ARG A 84 -15.93 -1.27 3.81
C ARG A 84 -14.79 -2.29 3.63
N ASN A 85 -14.17 -2.33 2.46
CA ASN A 85 -13.15 -3.33 2.09
C ASN A 85 -11.71 -2.77 2.10
N PHE A 86 -11.48 -1.66 2.81
CA PHE A 86 -10.21 -0.91 2.83
C PHE A 86 -9.92 -0.29 4.20
N THR A 87 -10.38 -0.90 5.30
CA THR A 87 -10.33 -0.28 6.64
C THR A 87 -9.31 -0.93 7.58
N ALA A 88 -9.04 -2.22 7.41
CA ALA A 88 -8.19 -3.02 8.29
C ALA A 88 -7.66 -4.23 7.53
N ASP A 89 -6.71 -4.94 8.13
CA ASP A 89 -6.25 -6.25 7.67
C ASP A 89 -7.47 -7.19 7.40
N PRO A 90 -7.46 -7.97 6.30
CA PRO A 90 -6.41 -8.12 5.28
C PRO A 90 -6.66 -7.30 4.01
N SER A 91 -6.95 -5.99 4.13
CA SER A 91 -7.37 -5.18 2.97
C SER A 91 -6.22 -4.71 2.07
N GLU A 92 -5.01 -4.77 2.58
CA GLU A 92 -3.74 -4.51 1.90
C GLU A 92 -3.32 -5.64 0.96
N PHE A 93 -3.73 -6.88 1.21
CA PHE A 93 -3.35 -7.98 0.32
C PHE A 93 -3.97 -7.87 -1.08
N VAL A 94 -3.08 -7.98 -2.07
CA VAL A 94 -3.39 -8.25 -3.47
C VAL A 94 -2.56 -9.46 -3.91
N TRP A 95 -3.01 -10.19 -4.93
CA TRP A 95 -2.33 -11.43 -5.35
C TRP A 95 -1.78 -11.30 -6.76
N SER A 96 -0.62 -11.92 -7.01
CA SER A 96 -0.10 -12.07 -8.36
C SER A 96 -1.11 -12.82 -9.23
N GLN A 97 -1.26 -12.39 -10.49
CA GLN A 97 -2.30 -12.93 -11.39
C GLN A 97 -2.24 -14.45 -11.59
N ARG A 98 -1.04 -15.03 -11.50
CA ARG A 98 -0.79 -16.46 -11.72
C ARG A 98 -1.15 -17.33 -10.51
N CYS A 99 -1.44 -16.73 -9.36
CA CYS A 99 -1.70 -17.45 -8.12
C CYS A 99 -3.19 -17.74 -7.92
N ALA A 100 -3.51 -18.74 -7.09
CA ALA A 100 -4.89 -19.13 -6.80
C ALA A 100 -5.75 -17.99 -6.20
N GLY A 101 -5.14 -16.96 -5.61
CA GLY A 101 -5.82 -15.73 -5.15
C GLY A 101 -5.89 -14.60 -6.18
N GLY A 102 -5.11 -14.68 -7.26
CA GLY A 102 -4.97 -13.62 -8.28
C GLY A 102 -6.27 -13.27 -8.98
N TRP A 103 -7.15 -14.25 -9.23
CA TRP A 103 -8.46 -14.01 -9.82
C TRP A 103 -9.41 -13.23 -8.89
N ARG A 104 -9.18 -13.25 -7.57
CA ARG A 104 -10.04 -12.58 -6.59
C ARG A 104 -9.73 -11.09 -6.47
N ARG A 105 -8.45 -10.74 -6.39
CA ARG A 105 -8.03 -9.34 -6.14
C ARG A 105 -6.58 -9.10 -6.58
N THR A 106 -6.43 -8.66 -7.83
CA THR A 106 -5.19 -8.06 -8.36
C THR A 106 -5.01 -6.62 -7.88
N VAL A 107 -3.81 -6.07 -8.00
CA VAL A 107 -3.54 -4.64 -7.75
C VAL A 107 -4.44 -3.73 -8.60
N ASP A 108 -4.67 -4.07 -9.88
CA ASP A 108 -5.54 -3.26 -10.76
C ASP A 108 -7.00 -3.24 -10.29
N THR A 109 -7.52 -4.41 -9.91
CA THR A 109 -8.89 -4.52 -9.42
C THR A 109 -9.07 -3.85 -8.07
N ALA A 110 -8.05 -3.91 -7.20
CA ALA A 110 -8.05 -3.22 -5.92
C ALA A 110 -8.02 -1.70 -6.11
N LEU A 111 -7.12 -1.18 -6.95
CA LEU A 111 -7.03 0.26 -7.26
C LEU A 111 -8.30 0.79 -7.93
N LYS A 112 -8.96 0.00 -8.78
CA LYS A 112 -10.23 0.40 -9.41
C LYS A 112 -11.35 0.64 -8.37
N ALA A 113 -11.36 -0.14 -7.29
CA ALA A 113 -12.36 -0.05 -6.23
C ALA A 113 -11.90 0.82 -5.05
N ALA A 114 -10.64 1.25 -5.03
CA ALA A 114 -10.03 1.95 -3.93
C ALA A 114 -10.62 3.36 -3.75
N PRO A 115 -10.87 3.80 -2.51
CA PRO A 115 -11.31 5.16 -2.20
C PRO A 115 -10.13 6.16 -2.25
N ILE A 116 -9.49 6.27 -3.41
CA ILE A 116 -8.24 7.05 -3.62
C ILE A 116 -8.42 8.50 -3.18
N GLU A 117 -9.58 9.10 -3.43
CA GLU A 117 -9.92 10.48 -3.05
C GLU A 117 -9.99 10.73 -1.54
N ARG A 118 -10.02 9.68 -0.71
CA ARG A 118 -10.12 9.79 0.74
C ARG A 118 -8.78 9.64 1.45
N VAL A 119 -7.72 9.27 0.74
CA VAL A 119 -6.39 9.01 1.28
C VAL A 119 -5.37 10.00 0.71
N ASP A 120 -4.25 10.16 1.40
CA ASP A 120 -3.19 11.10 1.03
C ASP A 120 -2.07 10.41 0.23
N TYR A 121 -1.90 9.11 0.46
CA TYR A 121 -0.91 8.29 -0.23
C TYR A 121 -1.46 6.94 -0.63
N VAL A 122 -0.93 6.40 -1.72
CA VAL A 122 -1.07 4.99 -2.10
C VAL A 122 0.31 4.36 -2.14
N TRP A 123 0.50 3.27 -1.41
CA TRP A 123 1.76 2.54 -1.37
C TRP A 123 1.59 1.16 -2.00
N LEU A 124 2.21 0.96 -3.14
CA LEU A 124 2.28 -0.33 -3.81
C LEU A 124 3.57 -1.02 -3.37
N ILE A 125 3.49 -2.19 -2.74
CA ILE A 125 4.63 -2.95 -2.24
C ILE A 125 4.72 -4.25 -3.02
N ASP A 126 5.84 -4.46 -3.70
CA ASP A 126 6.13 -5.64 -4.53
C ASP A 126 5.14 -5.91 -5.69
N THR A 127 4.16 -5.03 -5.95
CA THR A 127 3.14 -5.26 -7.01
C THR A 127 3.64 -4.96 -8.43
N GLY A 128 4.58 -4.03 -8.62
CA GLY A 128 4.88 -3.48 -9.95
C GLY A 128 4.04 -2.23 -10.29
N MET A 129 4.03 -1.82 -11.56
CA MET A 129 3.15 -0.73 -12.03
C MET A 129 1.76 -1.30 -12.29
N PRO A 130 0.69 -0.59 -11.89
CA PRO A 130 -0.66 -0.95 -12.32
C PRO A 130 -0.77 -0.76 -13.84
N ARG A 131 -1.58 -1.59 -14.50
CA ARG A 131 -1.81 -1.52 -15.95
C ARG A 131 -2.49 -0.23 -16.38
N ARG A 132 -3.28 0.37 -15.48
CA ARG A 132 -3.94 1.65 -15.72
C ARG A 132 -3.43 2.68 -14.72
N ALA A 133 -2.89 3.78 -15.23
CA ALA A 133 -2.53 4.93 -14.41
C ALA A 133 -3.79 5.65 -13.93
N ASP A 134 -3.81 6.03 -12.65
CA ASP A 134 -4.78 6.99 -12.12
C ASP A 134 -4.12 8.38 -12.11
N PRO A 135 -4.70 9.39 -12.79
CA PRO A 135 -4.09 10.72 -12.90
C PRO A 135 -3.95 11.45 -11.55
N ARG A 136 -4.61 10.98 -10.49
CA ARG A 136 -4.43 11.49 -9.12
C ARG A 136 -3.14 11.02 -8.49
N LEU A 137 -2.54 9.91 -8.94
CA LEU A 137 -1.38 9.31 -8.29
C LEU A 137 -0.09 9.91 -8.83
N GLN A 138 0.56 10.75 -8.02
CA GLN A 138 1.87 11.31 -8.32
C GLN A 138 2.95 10.45 -7.65
N LEU A 139 3.83 9.84 -8.43
CA LEU A 139 4.96 9.06 -7.90
C LEU A 139 5.88 9.98 -7.08
N VAL A 140 6.16 9.60 -5.83
CA VAL A 140 7.09 10.34 -4.95
C VAL A 140 8.29 9.51 -4.51
N TRP A 141 8.19 8.18 -4.60
CA TRP A 141 9.29 7.26 -4.27
C TRP A 141 9.11 5.93 -4.99
N GLN A 142 10.22 5.26 -5.32
CA GLN A 142 10.23 3.92 -5.91
C GLN A 142 11.48 3.14 -5.48
N GLU A 143 11.33 1.82 -5.32
CA GLU A 143 12.45 0.87 -5.17
C GLU A 143 12.00 -0.49 -5.73
N GLY A 144 12.67 -0.96 -6.78
CA GLY A 144 12.33 -2.22 -7.44
C GLY A 144 10.87 -2.26 -7.92
N ARG A 145 10.09 -3.20 -7.37
CA ARG A 145 8.65 -3.36 -7.68
C ARG A 145 7.74 -2.51 -6.80
N SER A 146 8.28 -1.82 -5.80
CA SER A 146 7.52 -0.99 -4.86
C SER A 146 7.54 0.49 -5.25
N ARG A 147 6.42 1.18 -5.00
CA ARG A 147 6.18 2.57 -5.36
C ARG A 147 5.29 3.24 -4.33
N LEU A 148 5.61 4.47 -3.98
CA LEU A 148 4.76 5.32 -3.17
C LEU A 148 4.27 6.49 -4.03
N PHE A 149 2.96 6.69 -4.02
CA PHE A 149 2.28 7.77 -4.71
C PHE A 149 1.67 8.73 -3.70
N LYS A 150 1.87 10.03 -3.89
CA LYS A 150 1.07 11.06 -3.24
C LYS A 150 -0.19 11.31 -4.06
N VAL A 151 -1.34 11.36 -3.39
CA VAL A 151 -2.63 11.60 -4.04
C VAL A 151 -2.83 13.10 -4.25
N ARG A 152 -2.92 13.51 -5.52
CA ARG A 152 -3.30 14.85 -5.91
C ARG A 152 -4.81 14.98 -5.88
N ARG A 153 -5.30 16.05 -5.27
CA ARG A 153 -6.67 16.51 -5.52
C ARG A 153 -6.71 17.09 -6.93
N LEU A 154 -7.43 16.43 -7.82
CA LEU A 154 -7.78 17.04 -9.10
C LEU A 154 -8.74 18.18 -8.77
N GLY A 155 -8.32 19.41 -9.03
CA GLY A 155 -9.20 20.56 -8.86
C GLY A 155 -10.45 20.39 -9.71
N ILE A 156 -11.59 20.87 -9.21
CA ILE A 156 -12.74 21.12 -10.07
C ILE A 156 -12.26 22.15 -11.09
N PRO A 157 -12.39 21.95 -12.42
CA PRO A 157 -12.14 23.01 -13.38
C PRO A 157 -13.08 24.16 -13.00
N THR A 158 -12.52 25.26 -12.52
CA THR A 158 -13.27 26.48 -12.23
C THR A 158 -13.80 26.98 -13.55
N TRP A 159 -15.04 26.63 -13.88
CA TRP A 159 -15.80 27.36 -14.89
C TRP A 159 -15.88 28.80 -14.39
N LYS A 160 -15.08 29.68 -15.00
CA LYS A 160 -15.25 31.11 -14.81
C LYS A 160 -16.62 31.45 -15.36
N VAL A 161 -17.56 31.77 -14.47
CA VAL A 161 -18.81 32.41 -14.85
C VAL A 161 -18.43 33.81 -15.32
N THR A 162 -18.16 33.97 -16.61
CA THR A 162 -17.95 35.28 -17.25
C THR A 162 -18.45 35.27 -18.69
N ASP A 163 -19.51 34.51 -18.97
CA ASP A 163 -20.27 34.57 -20.23
C ASP A 163 -21.79 34.46 -19.94
N LEU A 164 -22.30 35.36 -19.11
CA LEU A 164 -23.73 35.74 -19.06
C LEU A 164 -23.85 37.25 -18.96
#